data_AF-A0A3N9TXY1-F1
#
_entry.id   AF-A0A3N9TXY1-F1
#
_cell.length_a   1.000
_cell.length_b   1.000
_cell.length_c   1.000
_cell.angle_alpha   90.00
_cell.angle_beta   90.00
_cell.angle_gamma   90.00
#
_symmetry.space_group_name_H-M   'P 1'
#
loop_
_entity.id
_entity.type
_entity.pdbx_description
1 polymer ?
#
loop_
_entity_poly.entity_id
_entity_poly.type
_entity_poly.pdbx_seq_one_letter_code
_entity_poly.pdbx_strand_id
1 'polypeptide(L)'
;MDSSDCDHLELADVYASRHYFRRFSEILQRLERVAAAMHASDQLNRIDARALTDYLKRLDFTFDALSTKYLMVGQTPSRSLGSLTVDRRESGFPVASELMRMANDAQQASRHLTNMPSTRELKAQMIRTILGECRSPTRLQYAMSQRLYYEEISRGALFWIQNDPQCEMLDSDGGRRRFFIHWAVYDSQVNLPVIYLMEVDDSGSAPLPKDEYRWPAVQAHLMAQSLAGLTLLTIARGLDADFDDVHPKRLHRYHIGPMYSSSYTEQVGPLRQILEQACPGGEDDWALAWTQEELDSDGTQEERSGWFSKVEREIFALDPFSDGAGHSGATRTLRSIILPQRPFQVLAELAPSGFADVQKFVVSPSGQVLHL
;
A
#
# COMPACT_ATOMS: atom_id res chain seq x y z
N MET A 1 -12.32 -29.01 16.94
CA MET A 1 -11.40 -29.17 15.81
C MET A 1 -12.26 -29.12 14.57
N ASP A 2 -12.55 -27.91 14.13
CA ASP A 2 -13.26 -27.65 12.87
C ASP A 2 -12.32 -26.91 11.94
N SER A 3 -12.45 -27.24 10.66
CA SER A 3 -11.55 -26.93 9.55
C SER A 3 -11.15 -25.46 9.45
N SER A 4 -9.84 -25.22 9.50
CA SER A 4 -9.19 -24.04 8.91
C SER A 4 -9.41 -24.11 7.40
N ASP A 5 -10.54 -23.61 6.92
CA ASP A 5 -10.76 -23.30 5.51
C ASP A 5 -9.64 -22.35 5.06
N CYS A 6 -8.78 -22.79 4.14
CA CYS A 6 -7.62 -22.00 3.72
C CYS A 6 -8.08 -20.76 2.93
N ASP A 7 -8.12 -19.59 3.59
CA ASP A 7 -8.37 -18.27 2.98
C ASP A 7 -7.24 -17.82 2.01
N HIS A 8 -6.17 -18.62 1.89
CA HIS A 8 -4.96 -18.31 1.16
C HIS A 8 -4.76 -19.16 -0.11
N LEU A 9 -4.32 -18.53 -1.21
CA LEU A 9 -3.81 -19.21 -2.40
C LEU A 9 -2.32 -19.46 -2.27
N GLU A 10 -1.93 -20.71 -2.44
CA GLU A 10 -0.54 -21.05 -2.73
C GLU A 10 -0.31 -21.06 -4.24
N LEU A 11 0.38 -20.03 -4.75
CA LEU A 11 0.81 -19.98 -6.16
C LEU A 11 2.08 -20.83 -6.33
N ALA A 12 1.89 -22.14 -6.42
CA ALA A 12 2.96 -23.13 -6.58
C ALA A 12 3.37 -23.40 -8.04
N ASP A 13 2.68 -22.80 -9.01
CA ASP A 13 2.97 -22.92 -10.45
C ASP A 13 3.63 -21.65 -11.01
N VAL A 14 4.60 -21.83 -11.91
CA VAL A 14 5.35 -20.72 -12.53
C VAL A 14 4.46 -19.81 -13.35
N TYR A 15 3.56 -20.39 -14.15
CA TYR A 15 2.71 -19.60 -15.03
C TYR A 15 1.74 -18.78 -14.21
N ALA A 16 1.10 -19.38 -13.21
CA ALA A 16 0.18 -18.70 -12.30
C ALA A 16 0.87 -17.55 -11.52
N SER A 17 2.06 -17.79 -10.96
CA SER A 17 2.85 -16.79 -10.24
C SER A 17 3.28 -15.62 -11.14
N ARG A 18 3.82 -15.91 -12.34
CA ARG A 18 4.23 -14.85 -13.28
C ARG A 18 3.05 -14.04 -13.78
N HIS A 19 1.94 -14.70 -14.07
CA HIS A 19 0.74 -14.02 -14.51
C HIS A 19 0.20 -13.08 -13.43
N TYR A 20 0.22 -13.52 -12.16
CA TYR A 20 -0.18 -12.73 -11.01
C TYR A 20 0.69 -11.47 -10.86
N PHE A 21 2.01 -11.62 -10.82
CA PHE A 21 2.92 -10.48 -10.62
C PHE A 21 2.88 -9.49 -11.78
N ARG A 22 2.80 -9.98 -13.03
CA ARG A 22 2.65 -9.12 -14.21
C ARG A 22 1.39 -8.27 -14.10
N ARG A 23 0.25 -8.89 -13.76
CA ARG A 23 -1.02 -8.18 -13.59
C ARG A 23 -0.91 -7.12 -12.48
N PHE A 24 -0.31 -7.46 -11.34
CA PHE A 24 -0.15 -6.52 -10.23
C PHE A 24 0.76 -5.33 -10.57
N SER A 25 1.91 -5.57 -11.20
CA SER A 25 2.79 -4.47 -11.61
C SER A 25 2.10 -3.53 -12.60
N GLU A 26 1.34 -4.08 -13.56
CA GLU A 26 0.53 -3.27 -14.46
C GLU A 26 -0.54 -2.44 -13.72
N ILE A 27 -1.19 -3.01 -12.70
CA ILE A 27 -2.15 -2.28 -11.87
C ILE A 27 -1.45 -1.15 -11.12
N LEU A 28 -0.36 -1.43 -10.40
CA LEU A 28 0.36 -0.44 -9.59
C LEU A 28 0.89 0.73 -10.45
N GLN A 29 1.43 0.45 -11.64
CA GLN A 29 1.83 1.48 -12.60
C GLN A 29 0.66 2.35 -13.08
N ARG A 30 -0.54 1.76 -13.20
CA ARG A 30 -1.77 2.50 -13.54
C ARG A 30 -2.24 3.35 -12.35
N LEU A 31 -2.06 2.90 -11.10
CA LEU A 31 -2.42 3.66 -9.90
C LEU A 31 -1.62 4.95 -9.75
N GLU A 32 -0.35 4.97 -10.15
CA GLU A 32 0.43 6.22 -10.19
C GLU A 32 -0.24 7.29 -11.07
N ARG A 33 -0.84 6.86 -12.19
CA ARG A 33 -1.58 7.76 -13.09
C ARG A 33 -2.92 8.19 -12.50
N VAL A 34 -3.56 7.32 -11.69
CA VAL A 34 -4.78 7.68 -10.96
C VAL A 34 -4.49 8.74 -9.91
N ALA A 35 -3.42 8.58 -9.13
CA ALA A 35 -2.98 9.60 -8.17
C ALA A 35 -2.70 10.95 -8.88
N ALA A 36 -2.09 10.92 -10.07
CA ALA A 36 -1.89 12.11 -10.89
C ALA A 36 -3.22 12.73 -11.40
N ALA A 37 -4.21 11.90 -11.78
CA ALA A 37 -5.53 12.38 -12.20
C ALA A 37 -6.35 12.97 -11.04
N MET A 38 -6.22 12.42 -9.83
CA MET A 38 -6.80 12.98 -8.61
C MET A 38 -6.19 14.35 -8.28
N HIS A 39 -4.88 14.52 -8.47
CA HIS A 39 -4.24 15.83 -8.35
C HIS A 39 -4.77 16.84 -9.38
N ALA A 40 -4.92 16.41 -10.64
CA ALA A 40 -5.43 17.27 -11.72
C ALA A 40 -6.91 17.67 -11.54
N SER A 41 -7.66 16.99 -10.68
CA SER A 41 -9.06 17.28 -10.35
C SER A 41 -9.23 17.97 -8.99
N ASP A 42 -8.14 18.53 -8.43
CA ASP A 42 -8.09 19.22 -7.13
C ASP A 42 -8.53 18.35 -5.92
N GLN A 43 -8.54 17.02 -6.07
CA GLN A 43 -8.82 16.09 -4.97
C GLN A 43 -7.59 15.79 -4.10
N LEU A 44 -6.40 16.04 -4.63
CA LEU A 44 -5.12 15.90 -3.93
C LEU A 44 -4.29 17.16 -4.11
N ASN A 45 -3.74 17.68 -3.02
CA ASN A 45 -2.72 18.72 -3.15
C ASN A 45 -1.42 18.11 -3.74
N ARG A 46 -0.48 18.96 -4.16
CA ARG A 46 0.77 18.51 -4.82
C ARG A 46 1.65 17.64 -3.91
N ILE A 47 1.70 17.93 -2.62
CA ILE A 47 2.58 17.27 -1.66
C ILE A 47 2.02 15.89 -1.31
N ASP A 48 0.70 15.81 -1.11
CA ASP A 48 -0.03 14.56 -0.92
C ASP A 48 0.15 13.63 -2.13
N ALA A 49 -0.05 14.14 -3.33
CA ALA A 49 0.09 13.36 -4.57
C ALA A 49 1.51 12.81 -4.72
N ARG A 50 2.54 13.60 -4.36
CA ARG A 50 3.93 13.16 -4.37
C ARG A 50 4.16 12.03 -3.36
N ALA A 51 3.77 12.22 -2.10
CA ALA A 51 3.98 11.21 -1.05
C ALA A 51 3.24 9.91 -1.37
N LEU A 52 1.99 10.00 -1.82
CA LEU A 52 1.19 8.86 -2.26
C LEU A 52 1.86 8.11 -3.43
N THR A 53 2.31 8.83 -4.45
CA THR A 53 3.03 8.24 -5.60
C THR A 53 4.32 7.54 -5.15
N ASP A 54 5.05 8.14 -4.21
CA ASP A 54 6.29 7.55 -3.68
C ASP A 54 6.00 6.22 -2.95
N TYR A 55 4.91 6.12 -2.18
CA TYR A 55 4.52 4.85 -1.55
C TYR A 55 4.01 3.81 -2.55
N LEU A 56 3.26 4.21 -3.58
CA LEU A 56 2.84 3.30 -4.65
C LEU A 56 4.04 2.71 -5.41
N LYS A 57 5.07 3.52 -5.68
CA LYS A 57 6.34 3.04 -6.27
C LYS A 57 7.07 2.05 -5.39
N ARG A 58 7.14 2.33 -4.08
CA ARG A 58 7.73 1.40 -3.10
C ARG A 58 7.00 0.06 -3.10
N LEU A 59 5.67 0.10 -3.26
CA LEU A 59 4.85 -1.10 -3.36
C LEU A 59 5.14 -1.87 -4.65
N ASP A 60 5.28 -1.20 -5.80
CA ASP A 60 5.69 -1.82 -7.06
C ASP A 60 7.06 -2.49 -6.95
N PHE A 61 8.06 -1.83 -6.35
CA PHE A 61 9.37 -2.43 -6.09
C PHE A 61 9.31 -3.65 -5.16
N THR A 62 8.43 -3.64 -4.15
CA THR A 62 8.18 -4.82 -3.30
C THR A 62 7.64 -5.99 -4.13
N PHE A 63 6.71 -5.73 -5.04
CA PHE A 63 6.14 -6.76 -5.91
C PHE A 63 7.14 -7.28 -6.94
N ASP A 64 7.99 -6.42 -7.50
CA ASP A 64 9.08 -6.82 -8.40
C ASP A 64 10.11 -7.72 -7.71
N ALA A 65 10.47 -7.39 -6.47
CA ALA A 65 11.35 -8.24 -5.66
C ALA A 65 10.71 -9.62 -5.41
N LEU A 66 9.44 -9.66 -4.99
CA LEU A 66 8.69 -10.90 -4.79
C LEU A 66 8.56 -11.73 -6.07
N SER A 67 8.28 -11.08 -7.21
CA SER A 67 8.22 -11.71 -8.53
C SER A 67 9.52 -12.42 -8.86
N THR A 68 10.64 -11.78 -8.57
CA THR A 68 11.98 -12.34 -8.79
C THR A 68 12.29 -13.50 -7.83
N LYS A 69 11.90 -13.38 -6.56
CA LYS A 69 12.03 -14.44 -5.54
C LYS A 69 11.32 -15.71 -5.99
N TYR A 70 10.09 -15.56 -6.49
CA TYR A 70 9.20 -16.66 -6.85
C TYR A 70 9.25 -17.05 -8.34
N LEU A 71 10.18 -16.48 -9.12
CA LEU A 71 10.31 -16.67 -10.57
C LEU A 71 10.48 -18.14 -11.02
N MET A 72 11.05 -18.96 -10.14
CA MET A 72 11.47 -20.35 -10.39
C MET A 72 10.77 -21.38 -9.48
N VAL A 73 9.68 -20.98 -8.82
CA VAL A 73 8.79 -21.87 -8.04
C VAL A 73 8.35 -23.05 -8.92
N GLY A 74 8.22 -24.27 -8.39
CA GLY A 74 7.77 -25.44 -9.18
C GLY A 74 8.77 -25.97 -10.24
N GLN A 75 9.83 -25.22 -10.59
CA GLN A 75 10.87 -25.66 -11.52
C GLN A 75 12.18 -26.08 -10.84
N THR A 76 12.28 -25.91 -9.52
CA THR A 76 13.49 -26.26 -8.76
C THR A 76 13.30 -27.60 -8.03
N PRO A 77 14.26 -28.53 -8.06
CA PRO A 77 14.14 -29.82 -7.36
C PRO A 77 14.13 -29.71 -5.83
N SER A 78 14.47 -28.54 -5.26
CA SER A 78 14.36 -28.29 -3.83
C SER A 78 12.92 -27.92 -3.48
N ARG A 79 12.26 -28.75 -2.65
CA ARG A 79 10.97 -28.46 -2.01
C ARG A 79 11.01 -27.23 -1.06
N SER A 80 12.17 -26.63 -0.84
CA SER A 80 12.38 -25.60 0.21
C SER A 80 11.98 -24.17 -0.19
N LEU A 81 11.64 -23.90 -1.45
CA LEU A 81 11.35 -22.54 -1.92
C LEU A 81 10.00 -21.99 -1.48
N GLY A 82 9.12 -22.86 -0.97
CA GLY A 82 7.73 -22.49 -0.72
C GLY A 82 7.00 -22.03 -1.98
N SER A 83 5.77 -21.60 -1.79
CA SER A 83 4.93 -20.94 -2.78
C SER A 83 4.64 -19.53 -2.29
N LEU A 84 4.38 -18.60 -3.22
CA LEU A 84 3.82 -17.30 -2.84
C LEU A 84 2.44 -17.54 -2.24
N THR A 85 2.22 -17.01 -1.05
CA THR A 85 0.92 -17.05 -0.39
C THR A 85 0.19 -15.72 -0.62
N VAL A 86 -0.98 -15.78 -1.25
CA VAL A 86 -1.83 -14.62 -1.57
C VAL A 86 -3.14 -14.76 -0.80
N ASP A 87 -3.65 -13.66 -0.26
CA ASP A 87 -4.99 -13.62 0.30
C ASP A 87 -6.05 -13.55 -0.81
N ARG A 88 -6.87 -14.58 -0.97
CA ARG A 88 -7.86 -14.63 -2.07
C ARG A 88 -9.20 -14.04 -1.70
N ARG A 89 -9.51 -14.00 -0.42
CA ARG A 89 -10.86 -13.69 0.05
C ARG A 89 -10.97 -12.22 0.39
N GLU A 90 -9.99 -11.69 1.11
CA GLU A 90 -10.10 -10.33 1.63
C GLU A 90 -9.39 -9.31 0.73
N SER A 91 -8.14 -9.57 0.32
CA SER A 91 -7.32 -8.50 -0.26
C SER A 91 -6.85 -8.67 -1.71
N GLY A 92 -6.51 -9.88 -2.14
CA GLY A 92 -5.84 -10.14 -3.41
C GLY A 92 -4.31 -9.90 -3.38
N PHE A 93 -3.76 -9.39 -2.27
CA PHE A 93 -2.33 -9.09 -2.10
C PHE A 93 -1.55 -10.26 -1.47
N PRO A 94 -0.20 -10.28 -1.56
CA PRO A 94 0.63 -11.21 -0.80
C PRO A 94 0.34 -11.09 0.70
N VAL A 95 0.34 -12.21 1.44
CA VAL A 95 0.09 -12.13 2.89
C VAL A 95 1.20 -11.39 3.63
N ALA A 96 0.88 -10.71 4.74
CA ALA A 96 1.87 -9.96 5.53
C ALA A 96 3.13 -10.78 5.93
N SER A 97 2.99 -12.11 6.13
CA SER A 97 4.12 -12.98 6.42
C SER A 97 5.15 -13.09 5.29
N GLU A 98 4.77 -12.78 4.04
CA GLU A 98 5.71 -12.67 2.91
C GLU A 98 6.61 -11.46 3.08
N LEU A 99 6.04 -10.31 3.44
CA LEU A 99 6.80 -9.08 3.70
C LEU A 99 7.71 -9.23 4.92
N MET A 100 7.26 -9.93 5.98
CA MET A 100 8.12 -10.24 7.13
C MET A 100 9.31 -11.13 6.74
N ARG A 101 9.10 -12.13 5.87
CA ARG A 101 10.18 -12.95 5.34
C ARG A 101 11.14 -12.12 4.49
N MET A 102 10.64 -11.23 3.63
CA MET A 102 11.49 -10.32 2.86
C MET A 102 12.32 -9.40 3.77
N ALA A 103 11.75 -8.90 4.87
CA ALA A 103 12.47 -8.06 5.82
C ALA A 103 13.62 -8.83 6.50
N ASN A 104 13.43 -10.12 6.80
CA ASN A 104 14.50 -10.98 7.29
C ASN A 104 15.58 -11.23 6.21
N ASP A 105 15.15 -11.51 4.97
CA ASP A 105 16.06 -11.67 3.83
C ASP A 105 16.91 -10.41 3.60
N ALA A 106 16.33 -9.21 3.78
CA ALA A 106 17.01 -7.93 3.65
C ALA A 106 18.20 -7.78 4.60
N GLN A 107 18.08 -8.25 5.85
CA GLN A 107 19.16 -8.20 6.84
C GLN A 107 20.37 -9.07 6.43
N GLN A 108 20.14 -10.08 5.59
CA GLN A 108 21.15 -11.04 5.17
C GLN A 108 21.61 -10.82 3.72
N ALA A 109 20.95 -9.91 2.98
CA ALA A 109 21.14 -9.70 1.55
C ALA A 109 22.60 -9.43 1.17
N SER A 110 23.27 -8.51 1.87
CA SER A 110 24.69 -8.18 1.61
C SER A 110 25.60 -9.41 1.72
N ARG A 111 25.38 -10.26 2.73
CA ARG A 111 26.16 -11.50 2.92
C ARG A 111 25.89 -12.51 1.81
N HIS A 112 24.64 -12.65 1.37
CA HIS A 112 24.29 -13.50 0.24
C HIS A 112 24.94 -12.99 -1.05
N LEU A 113 24.84 -11.69 -1.33
CA LEU A 113 25.39 -11.06 -2.53
C LEU A 113 26.91 -11.25 -2.66
N THR A 114 27.67 -11.17 -1.57
CA THR A 114 29.13 -11.39 -1.58
C THR A 114 29.50 -12.84 -1.98
N ASN A 115 28.67 -13.81 -1.61
CA ASN A 115 28.95 -15.23 -1.84
C ASN A 115 28.29 -15.79 -3.12
N MET A 116 27.60 -14.95 -3.89
CA MET A 116 26.94 -15.32 -5.14
C MET A 116 27.76 -14.86 -6.35
N PRO A 117 27.81 -15.65 -7.44
CA PRO A 117 28.34 -15.16 -8.70
C PRO A 117 27.53 -13.96 -9.19
N SER A 118 28.20 -13.05 -9.90
CA SER A 118 27.56 -11.87 -10.48
C SER A 118 26.57 -12.26 -11.58
N THR A 119 25.61 -11.37 -11.85
CA THR A 119 24.66 -11.47 -12.97
C THR A 119 25.36 -11.81 -14.30
N ARG A 120 26.53 -11.20 -14.56
CA ARG A 120 27.31 -11.46 -15.77
C ARG A 120 27.88 -12.88 -15.81
N GLU A 121 28.42 -13.36 -14.70
CA GLU A 121 29.00 -14.71 -14.61
C GLU A 121 27.93 -15.78 -14.74
N LEU A 122 26.77 -15.60 -14.09
CA LEU A 122 25.63 -16.52 -14.20
C LEU A 122 25.13 -16.59 -15.65
N LYS A 123 24.98 -15.44 -16.33
CA LYS A 123 24.62 -15.41 -17.76
C LYS A 123 25.66 -16.16 -18.63
N ALA A 124 26.95 -15.95 -18.40
CA ALA A 124 28.00 -16.64 -19.14
C ALA A 124 28.00 -18.16 -18.88
N GLN A 125 27.77 -18.59 -17.64
CA GLN A 125 27.63 -20.02 -17.30
C GLN A 125 26.39 -20.63 -17.98
N MET A 126 25.25 -19.94 -17.98
CA MET A 126 24.04 -20.39 -18.66
C MET A 126 24.28 -20.60 -20.15
N ILE A 127 24.93 -19.64 -20.84
CA ILE A 127 25.26 -19.76 -22.27
C ILE A 127 26.15 -20.98 -22.52
N ARG A 128 27.17 -21.22 -21.68
CA ARG A 128 28.04 -22.40 -21.82
C ARG A 128 27.27 -23.72 -21.63
N THR A 129 26.39 -23.80 -20.65
CA THR A 129 25.56 -25.01 -20.44
C THR A 129 24.60 -25.24 -21.60
N ILE A 130 23.96 -24.18 -22.12
CA ILE A 130 23.03 -24.29 -23.26
C ILE A 130 23.77 -24.74 -24.52
N LEU A 131 24.88 -24.09 -24.88
CA LEU A 131 25.57 -24.35 -26.15
C LEU A 131 26.53 -25.55 -26.09
N GLY A 132 27.16 -25.77 -24.93
CA GLY A 132 28.15 -26.83 -24.76
C GLY A 132 27.52 -28.17 -24.37
N GLU A 133 26.50 -28.15 -23.50
CA GLU A 133 25.87 -29.38 -23.00
C GLU A 133 24.48 -29.63 -23.62
N CYS A 134 23.92 -28.67 -24.36
CA CYS A 134 22.56 -28.75 -24.93
C CYS A 134 21.48 -29.05 -23.88
N ARG A 135 21.62 -28.46 -22.68
CA ARG A 135 20.73 -28.69 -21.53
C ARG A 135 20.15 -27.39 -20.99
N SER A 136 18.95 -27.47 -20.42
CA SER A 136 18.32 -26.35 -19.73
C SER A 136 19.07 -26.00 -18.44
N PRO A 137 19.52 -24.76 -18.24
CA PRO A 137 20.34 -24.38 -17.10
C PRO A 137 19.49 -23.98 -15.87
N THR A 138 18.47 -24.77 -15.52
CA THR A 138 17.47 -24.42 -14.48
C THR A 138 18.08 -24.05 -13.13
N ARG A 139 19.14 -24.74 -12.70
CA ARG A 139 19.86 -24.40 -11.44
C ARG A 139 20.53 -23.02 -11.49
N LEU A 140 21.07 -22.65 -12.66
CA LEU A 140 21.70 -21.35 -12.86
C LEU A 140 20.64 -20.25 -13.01
N GLN A 141 19.49 -20.55 -13.62
CA GLN A 141 18.34 -19.63 -13.67
C GLN A 141 17.81 -19.36 -12.26
N TYR A 142 17.73 -20.37 -11.40
CA TYR A 142 17.40 -20.20 -9.99
C TYR A 142 18.43 -19.33 -9.26
N ALA A 143 19.73 -19.62 -9.39
CA ALA A 143 20.77 -18.79 -8.78
C ALA A 143 20.70 -17.33 -9.27
N MET A 144 20.39 -17.12 -10.56
CA MET A 144 20.19 -15.81 -11.16
C MET A 144 18.98 -15.08 -10.57
N SER A 145 17.85 -15.76 -10.38
CA SER A 145 16.67 -15.14 -9.76
C SER A 145 16.95 -14.74 -8.32
N GLN A 146 17.62 -15.59 -7.53
CA GLN A 146 17.99 -15.25 -6.15
C GLN A 146 18.96 -14.07 -6.11
N ARG A 147 19.96 -14.04 -7.02
CA ARG A 147 20.89 -12.91 -7.12
C ARG A 147 20.16 -11.60 -7.41
N LEU A 148 19.26 -11.58 -8.40
CA LEU A 148 18.46 -10.41 -8.74
C LEU A 148 17.54 -9.96 -7.58
N TYR A 149 16.92 -10.91 -6.88
CA TYR A 149 16.07 -10.64 -5.72
C TYR A 149 16.85 -9.91 -4.61
N TYR A 150 18.03 -10.42 -4.24
CA TYR A 150 18.87 -9.77 -3.24
C TYR A 150 19.43 -8.42 -3.72
N GLU A 151 19.74 -8.28 -5.02
CA GLU A 151 20.14 -6.99 -5.60
C GLU A 151 19.03 -5.94 -5.46
N GLU A 152 17.77 -6.34 -5.70
CA GLU A 152 16.61 -5.45 -5.59
C GLU A 152 16.34 -5.06 -4.13
N ILE A 153 16.34 -6.03 -3.20
CA ILE A 153 16.17 -5.71 -1.78
C ILE A 153 17.29 -4.81 -1.25
N SER A 154 18.54 -5.05 -1.66
CA SER A 154 19.66 -4.21 -1.25
C SER A 154 19.63 -2.81 -1.84
N ARG A 155 18.91 -2.58 -2.95
CA ARG A 155 18.66 -1.23 -3.48
C ARG A 155 17.79 -0.40 -2.51
N GLY A 156 16.95 -1.07 -1.72
CA GLY A 156 16.03 -0.43 -0.79
C GLY A 156 14.81 0.16 -1.48
N ALA A 157 14.19 1.16 -0.85
CA ALA A 157 12.93 1.78 -1.31
C ALA A 157 11.77 0.79 -1.49
N LEU A 158 11.71 -0.24 -0.65
CA LEU A 158 10.59 -1.19 -0.60
C LEU A 158 9.49 -0.67 0.34
N PHE A 159 8.27 -1.15 0.12
CA PHE A 159 7.15 -1.01 1.05
C PHE A 159 7.19 -2.14 2.07
N TRP A 160 7.32 -1.79 3.36
CA TRP A 160 7.42 -2.74 4.46
C TRP A 160 6.12 -2.84 5.27
N ILE A 161 6.09 -3.75 6.26
CA ILE A 161 4.98 -3.81 7.24
C ILE A 161 4.83 -2.48 7.98
N GLN A 162 5.95 -1.84 8.31
CA GLN A 162 6.02 -0.53 8.94
C GLN A 162 6.95 0.34 8.10
N ASN A 163 6.43 1.48 7.64
CA ASN A 163 7.21 2.50 6.94
C ASN A 163 7.16 3.76 7.81
N ASP A 164 8.26 4.05 8.50
CA ASP A 164 8.31 5.04 9.57
C ASP A 164 7.89 6.44 9.13
N PRO A 165 7.24 7.23 10.03
CA PRO A 165 6.84 8.58 9.71
C PRO A 165 8.02 9.45 9.29
N GLN A 166 7.83 10.17 8.20
CA GLN A 166 8.71 11.19 7.67
C GLN A 166 8.05 12.54 7.84
N CYS A 167 8.85 13.59 7.99
CA CYS A 167 8.37 14.95 8.25
C CYS A 167 9.04 15.93 7.30
N GLU A 168 8.23 16.70 6.57
CA GLU A 168 8.66 17.79 5.68
C GLU A 168 8.07 19.11 6.19
N MET A 169 8.84 20.21 6.14
CA MET A 169 8.34 21.53 6.51
C MET A 169 7.51 22.09 5.35
N LEU A 170 6.28 22.51 5.63
CA LEU A 170 5.39 23.15 4.66
C LEU A 170 5.60 24.66 4.64
N ASP A 171 5.45 25.27 5.82
CA ASP A 171 5.49 26.72 5.99
C ASP A 171 5.88 27.06 7.45
N SER A 172 6.26 28.31 7.69
CA SER A 172 6.54 28.86 9.02
C SER A 172 5.85 30.20 9.28
N ASP A 173 4.92 30.61 8.42
CA ASP A 173 4.22 31.89 8.56
C ASP A 173 3.26 31.93 9.75
N GLY A 174 3.12 33.11 10.37
CA GLY A 174 2.18 33.35 11.47
C GLY A 174 2.63 32.87 12.85
N GLY A 175 3.88 32.43 13.02
CA GLY A 175 4.46 32.10 14.34
C GLY A 175 4.29 30.64 14.77
N ARG A 176 3.61 29.81 13.97
CA ARG A 176 3.59 28.34 14.09
C ARG A 176 4.25 27.71 12.87
N ARG A 177 5.00 26.63 13.09
CA ARG A 177 5.62 25.87 12.00
C ARG A 177 4.61 24.85 11.51
N ARG A 178 4.31 24.82 10.22
CA ARG A 178 3.47 23.77 9.64
C ARG A 178 4.33 22.66 9.05
N PHE A 179 4.04 21.43 9.45
CA PHE A 179 4.72 20.24 8.95
C PHE A 179 3.74 19.31 8.25
N PHE A 180 4.25 18.63 7.24
CA PHE A 180 3.63 17.51 6.57
C PHE A 180 4.29 16.23 7.04
N ILE A 181 3.53 15.38 7.71
CA ILE A 181 3.96 14.09 8.20
C ILE A 181 3.30 13.00 7.36
N HIS A 182 4.07 12.06 6.84
CA HIS A 182 3.52 10.93 6.09
C HIS A 182 4.18 9.61 6.48
N TRP A 183 3.39 8.55 6.52
CA TRP A 183 3.84 7.20 6.84
C TRP A 183 2.93 6.16 6.18
N ALA A 184 3.33 4.88 6.25
CA ALA A 184 2.50 3.82 5.73
C ALA A 184 2.69 2.52 6.51
N VAL A 185 1.64 1.71 6.57
CA VAL A 185 1.69 0.36 7.15
C VAL A 185 1.11 -0.63 6.16
N TYR A 186 1.60 -1.86 6.22
CA TYR A 186 0.88 -2.98 5.64
C TYR A 186 0.03 -3.58 6.76
N ASP A 187 -1.27 -3.26 6.76
CA ASP A 187 -2.18 -3.73 7.80
C ASP A 187 -2.38 -5.24 7.67
N SER A 188 -1.92 -5.99 8.66
CA SER A 188 -2.01 -7.45 8.65
C SER A 188 -3.39 -7.99 9.01
N GLN A 189 -4.28 -7.16 9.56
CA GLN A 189 -5.66 -7.57 9.89
C GLN A 189 -6.51 -7.68 8.63
N VAL A 190 -6.38 -6.70 7.74
CA VAL A 190 -7.10 -6.66 6.44
C VAL A 190 -6.22 -7.01 5.24
N ASN A 191 -4.92 -7.25 5.47
CA ASN A 191 -3.92 -7.58 4.47
C ASN A 191 -3.82 -6.56 3.32
N LEU A 192 -3.81 -5.27 3.66
CA LEU A 192 -3.78 -4.15 2.70
C LEU A 192 -2.70 -3.10 3.04
N PRO A 193 -2.08 -2.46 2.03
CA PRO A 193 -1.31 -1.25 2.21
C PRO A 193 -2.21 -0.08 2.62
N VAL A 194 -1.83 0.60 3.70
CA VAL A 194 -2.51 1.79 4.24
C VAL A 194 -1.51 2.94 4.35
N ILE A 195 -1.83 4.07 3.74
CA ILE A 195 -0.96 5.26 3.68
C ILE A 195 -1.63 6.39 4.44
N TYR A 196 -0.87 7.08 5.30
CA TYR A 196 -1.34 8.18 6.12
C TYR A 196 -0.60 9.45 5.75
N LEU A 197 -1.35 10.53 5.54
CA LEU A 197 -0.82 11.86 5.26
C LEU A 197 -1.43 12.83 6.27
N MET A 198 -0.60 13.60 6.96
CA MET A 198 -1.04 14.47 8.05
C MET A 198 -0.39 15.85 7.92
N GLU A 199 -1.18 16.90 8.10
CA GLU A 199 -0.66 18.24 8.34
C GLU A 199 -0.78 18.56 9.83
N VAL A 200 0.30 19.08 10.41
CA VAL A 200 0.33 19.50 11.82
C VAL A 200 0.88 20.92 11.94
N ASP A 201 0.35 21.68 12.87
CA ASP A 201 0.96 22.91 13.35
C ASP A 201 1.81 22.59 14.61
N ASP A 202 3.06 23.01 14.62
CA ASP A 202 4.05 22.85 15.70
C ASP A 202 4.31 24.20 16.38
N SER A 203 3.96 24.26 17.68
CA SER A 203 4.23 25.40 18.56
C SER A 203 5.39 25.15 19.52
N GLY A 204 6.10 24.04 19.38
CA GLY A 204 7.23 23.70 20.24
C GLY A 204 8.40 24.66 20.08
N SER A 205 9.34 24.67 21.02
CA SER A 205 10.50 25.59 20.94
C SER A 205 11.44 25.20 19.80
N ALA A 206 11.84 23.94 19.71
CA ALA A 206 12.62 23.38 18.61
C ALA A 206 11.70 22.84 17.49
N PRO A 207 12.11 22.90 16.21
CA PRO A 207 11.30 22.36 15.12
C PRO A 207 11.11 20.86 15.31
N LEU A 208 9.88 20.37 15.20
CA LEU A 208 9.52 18.97 15.45
C LEU A 208 10.59 17.96 14.97
N PRO A 209 10.98 17.88 13.67
CA PRO A 209 11.92 16.85 13.19
C PRO A 209 13.37 17.01 13.69
N LYS A 210 13.70 18.15 14.33
CA LYS A 210 15.02 18.41 14.92
C LYS A 210 15.03 18.21 16.44
N ASP A 211 13.87 18.00 17.04
CA ASP A 211 13.76 17.73 18.46
C ASP A 211 14.07 16.25 18.74
N GLU A 212 15.18 15.99 19.44
CA GLU A 212 15.70 14.65 19.70
C GLU A 212 14.79 13.81 20.61
N TYR A 213 13.83 14.42 21.31
CA TYR A 213 12.88 13.74 22.17
C TYR A 213 11.49 13.65 21.54
N ARG A 214 10.93 14.79 21.09
CA ARG A 214 9.56 14.85 20.58
C ARG A 214 9.39 14.04 19.31
N TRP A 215 10.32 14.14 18.36
CA TRP A 215 10.15 13.47 17.08
C TRP A 215 10.14 11.95 17.16
N PRO A 216 11.12 11.28 17.82
CA PRO A 216 11.04 9.83 18.01
C PRO A 216 9.78 9.37 18.76
N ALA A 217 9.30 10.17 19.73
CA ALA A 217 8.07 9.88 20.46
C ALA A 217 6.83 9.98 19.55
N VAL A 218 6.73 11.03 18.73
CA VAL A 218 5.65 11.19 17.74
C VAL A 218 5.68 10.05 16.72
N GLN A 219 6.86 9.67 16.22
CA GLN A 219 7.01 8.55 15.29
C GLN A 219 6.47 7.24 15.89
N ALA A 220 6.87 6.94 17.13
CA ALA A 220 6.43 5.74 17.84
C ALA A 220 4.91 5.76 18.11
N HIS A 221 4.35 6.90 18.50
CA HIS A 221 2.92 7.07 18.77
C HIS A 221 2.09 6.82 17.51
N LEU A 222 2.42 7.49 16.39
CA LEU A 222 1.72 7.34 15.11
C LEU A 222 1.78 5.89 14.59
N MET A 223 2.96 5.25 14.68
CA MET A 223 3.13 3.87 14.23
C MET A 223 2.32 2.89 15.08
N ALA A 224 2.31 3.04 16.41
CA ALA A 224 1.56 2.17 17.30
C ALA A 224 0.05 2.22 17.05
N GLN A 225 -0.49 3.42 16.81
CA GLN A 225 -1.91 3.62 16.55
C GLN A 225 -2.35 3.10 15.17
N SER A 226 -1.47 3.17 14.18
CA SER A 226 -1.76 2.74 12.81
C SER A 226 -1.95 1.23 12.67
N LEU A 227 -1.45 0.45 13.62
CA LEU A 227 -1.55 -1.02 13.65
C LEU A 227 -2.77 -1.52 14.43
N ALA A 228 -3.50 -0.63 15.11
CA ALA A 228 -4.58 -0.96 16.01
C ALA A 228 -5.99 -0.79 15.39
N GLY A 229 -6.08 -0.54 14.07
CA GLY A 229 -7.35 -0.37 13.36
C GLY A 229 -8.18 0.82 13.87
N LEU A 230 -7.53 1.84 14.43
CA LEU A 230 -8.20 2.97 15.07
C LEU A 230 -8.85 3.89 14.02
N THR A 231 -9.88 4.63 14.43
CA THR A 231 -10.48 5.68 13.59
C THR A 231 -9.51 6.86 13.45
N LEU A 232 -9.64 7.67 12.38
CA LEU A 232 -8.79 8.85 12.21
C LEU A 232 -8.92 9.82 13.39
N LEU A 233 -10.14 10.02 13.89
CA LEU A 233 -10.42 10.85 15.06
C LEU A 233 -9.65 10.38 16.29
N THR A 234 -9.59 9.07 16.53
CA THR A 234 -8.85 8.51 17.67
C THR A 234 -7.35 8.78 17.51
N ILE A 235 -6.81 8.64 16.30
CA ILE A 235 -5.40 8.92 16.02
C ILE A 235 -5.08 10.39 16.26
N ALA A 236 -5.85 11.29 15.64
CA ALA A 236 -5.62 12.72 15.73
C ALA A 236 -5.79 13.24 17.17
N ARG A 237 -6.84 12.82 17.88
CA ARG A 237 -7.01 13.18 19.31
C ARG A 237 -5.92 12.61 20.20
N GLY A 238 -5.45 11.39 19.92
CA GLY A 238 -4.35 10.80 20.67
C GLY A 238 -3.08 11.63 20.52
N LEU A 239 -2.74 12.04 19.30
CA LEU A 239 -1.57 12.88 19.05
C LEU A 239 -1.73 14.26 19.71
N ASP A 240 -2.86 14.91 19.48
CA ASP A 240 -3.13 16.25 20.03
C ASP A 240 -3.18 16.26 21.56
N ALA A 241 -3.56 15.15 22.21
CA ALA A 241 -3.60 15.05 23.67
C ALA A 241 -2.23 14.71 24.28
N ASP A 242 -1.45 13.82 23.66
CA ASP A 242 -0.17 13.35 24.17
C ASP A 242 0.98 14.35 23.92
N PHE A 243 0.81 15.25 22.93
CA PHE A 243 1.81 16.25 22.54
C PHE A 243 1.21 17.66 22.55
N ASP A 244 1.39 18.38 23.66
CA ASP A 244 0.84 19.72 23.91
C ASP A 244 1.20 20.80 22.88
N ASP A 245 2.16 20.53 21.99
CA ASP A 245 2.67 21.46 21.01
C ASP A 245 2.65 20.93 19.57
N VAL A 246 1.95 19.81 19.33
CA VAL A 246 1.72 19.22 17.99
C VAL A 246 0.23 19.12 17.74
N HIS A 247 -0.27 19.94 16.83
CA HIS A 247 -1.71 20.09 16.59
C HIS A 247 -2.09 19.58 15.20
N PRO A 248 -2.76 18.42 15.06
CA PRO A 248 -3.22 17.91 13.78
C PRO A 248 -4.28 18.82 13.16
N LYS A 249 -4.03 19.25 11.92
CA LYS A 249 -4.95 20.11 11.15
C LYS A 249 -5.71 19.34 10.10
N ARG A 250 -5.06 18.36 9.49
CA ARG A 250 -5.62 17.50 8.47
C ARG A 250 -5.00 16.11 8.56
N LEU A 251 -5.81 15.07 8.44
CA LEU A 251 -5.36 13.68 8.42
C LEU A 251 -6.12 12.90 7.35
N HIS A 252 -5.39 12.39 6.36
CA HIS A 252 -5.92 11.51 5.33
C HIS A 252 -5.38 10.10 5.52
N ARG A 253 -6.24 9.10 5.31
CA ARG A 253 -5.87 7.68 5.26
C ARG A 253 -6.35 7.06 3.96
N TYR A 254 -5.43 6.41 3.24
CA TYR A 254 -5.68 5.73 1.98
C TYR A 254 -5.51 4.23 2.17
N HIS A 255 -6.57 3.47 1.88
CA HIS A 255 -6.50 2.01 1.78
C HIS A 255 -6.38 1.63 0.31
N ILE A 256 -5.30 0.93 -0.05
CA ILE A 256 -4.99 0.55 -1.42
C ILE A 256 -5.42 -0.91 -1.65
N GLY A 257 -6.62 -1.08 -2.20
CA GLY A 257 -7.26 -2.37 -2.40
C GLY A 257 -8.58 -2.50 -1.62
N PRO A 258 -9.20 -3.69 -1.62
CA PRO A 258 -8.72 -4.92 -2.25
C PRO A 258 -8.62 -4.91 -3.78
N MET A 259 -7.82 -5.82 -4.31
CA MET A 259 -7.73 -6.13 -5.74
C MET A 259 -8.64 -7.31 -6.05
N TYR A 260 -9.60 -7.08 -6.95
CA TYR A 260 -10.56 -8.06 -7.43
C TYR A 260 -10.10 -8.62 -8.76
N SER A 261 -10.16 -9.93 -8.90
CA SER A 261 -9.93 -10.62 -10.16
C SER A 261 -10.62 -11.97 -10.15
N SER A 262 -11.34 -12.31 -11.22
CA SER A 262 -12.02 -13.62 -11.31
C SER A 262 -11.02 -14.79 -11.29
N SER A 263 -9.76 -14.54 -11.66
CA SER A 263 -8.70 -15.55 -11.68
C SER A 263 -8.06 -15.81 -10.30
N TYR A 264 -8.00 -14.80 -9.43
CA TYR A 264 -7.16 -14.83 -8.23
C TYR A 264 -7.95 -14.72 -6.93
N THR A 265 -9.06 -13.98 -6.95
CA THR A 265 -9.88 -13.74 -5.77
C THR A 265 -11.21 -14.48 -5.84
N GLU A 266 -11.75 -14.84 -4.69
CA GLU A 266 -12.99 -15.62 -4.59
C GLU A 266 -14.19 -14.78 -4.13
N GLN A 267 -14.06 -13.45 -4.14
CA GLN A 267 -15.05 -12.52 -3.57
C GLN A 267 -16.44 -12.69 -4.17
N VAL A 268 -17.48 -12.49 -3.34
CA VAL A 268 -18.89 -12.61 -3.74
C VAL A 268 -19.45 -11.22 -4.03
N GLY A 269 -20.35 -11.10 -5.00
CA GLY A 269 -21.11 -9.88 -5.25
C GLY A 269 -21.08 -9.40 -6.70
N PRO A 270 -21.66 -8.21 -6.97
CA PRO A 270 -21.83 -7.71 -8.33
C PRO A 270 -20.52 -7.53 -9.10
N LEU A 271 -19.44 -7.15 -8.40
CA LEU A 271 -18.14 -6.91 -9.04
C LEU A 271 -17.55 -8.18 -9.65
N ARG A 272 -17.75 -9.35 -9.03
CA ARG A 272 -17.34 -10.63 -9.60
C ARG A 272 -18.08 -10.93 -10.89
N GLN A 273 -19.40 -10.75 -10.89
CA GLN A 273 -20.23 -10.96 -12.09
C GLN A 273 -19.81 -10.03 -13.22
N ILE A 274 -19.45 -8.78 -12.91
CA ILE A 274 -18.92 -7.81 -13.88
C ILE A 274 -17.61 -8.31 -14.50
N LEU A 275 -16.66 -8.75 -13.68
CA LEU A 275 -15.36 -9.23 -14.17
C LEU A 275 -15.48 -10.53 -15.00
N GLU A 276 -16.34 -11.46 -14.57
CA GLU A 276 -16.66 -12.69 -15.29
C GLU A 276 -17.41 -12.43 -16.62
N GLN A 277 -18.20 -11.37 -16.73
CA GLN A 277 -18.85 -11.01 -18.01
C GLN A 277 -17.93 -10.22 -18.93
N ALA A 278 -17.05 -9.38 -18.37
CA ALA A 278 -16.18 -8.51 -19.14
C ALA A 278 -15.13 -9.32 -19.89
N CYS A 279 -14.22 -10.00 -19.19
CA CYS A 279 -13.12 -10.74 -19.81
C CYS A 279 -12.45 -11.70 -18.81
N PRO A 280 -13.07 -12.84 -18.43
CA PRO A 280 -12.48 -13.76 -17.45
C PRO A 280 -11.09 -14.21 -17.86
N GLY A 281 -10.12 -14.12 -16.94
CA GLY A 281 -8.74 -14.55 -17.19
C GLY A 281 -7.96 -13.68 -18.17
N GLY A 282 -8.56 -12.63 -18.74
CA GLY A 282 -7.89 -11.70 -19.64
C GLY A 282 -6.99 -10.69 -18.92
N GLU A 283 -6.31 -9.84 -19.69
CA GLU A 283 -5.46 -8.78 -19.12
C GLU A 283 -6.29 -7.70 -18.39
N ASP A 284 -7.55 -7.52 -18.80
CA ASP A 284 -8.49 -6.58 -18.19
C ASP A 284 -9.33 -7.18 -17.04
N ASP A 285 -9.04 -8.43 -16.62
CA ASP A 285 -9.72 -9.12 -15.50
C ASP A 285 -9.25 -8.61 -14.14
N TRP A 286 -9.49 -7.33 -13.87
CA TRP A 286 -9.24 -6.75 -12.57
C TRP A 286 -10.08 -5.51 -12.26
N ALA A 287 -10.27 -5.26 -10.98
CA ALA A 287 -10.69 -3.98 -10.42
C ALA A 287 -9.97 -3.78 -9.09
N LEU A 288 -9.68 -2.54 -8.71
CA LEU A 288 -9.07 -2.21 -7.42
C LEU A 288 -9.97 -1.24 -6.68
N ALA A 289 -10.32 -1.56 -5.44
CA ALA A 289 -10.93 -0.60 -4.54
C ALA A 289 -9.86 0.37 -4.01
N TRP A 290 -10.26 1.62 -3.83
CA TRP A 290 -9.43 2.66 -3.26
C TRP A 290 -10.31 3.47 -2.31
N THR A 291 -10.00 3.41 -1.01
CA THR A 291 -10.77 4.14 0.01
C THR A 291 -9.93 5.25 0.60
N GLN A 292 -10.48 6.46 0.62
CA GLN A 292 -9.88 7.63 1.25
C GLN A 292 -10.77 8.07 2.41
N GLU A 293 -10.18 8.18 3.58
CA GLU A 293 -10.80 8.77 4.76
C GLU A 293 -10.10 10.11 5.03
N GLU A 294 -10.87 11.14 5.34
CA GLU A 294 -10.39 12.49 5.61
C GLU A 294 -10.87 12.95 6.97
N LEU A 295 -10.00 13.60 7.73
CA LEU A 295 -10.33 14.26 8.98
C LEU A 295 -9.72 15.66 8.99
N ASP A 296 -10.57 16.68 9.10
CA ASP A 296 -10.18 18.07 9.20
C ASP A 296 -10.45 18.63 10.59
N SER A 297 -9.56 19.51 11.05
CA SER A 297 -9.82 20.35 12.23
C SER A 297 -10.80 21.48 11.87
N ASP A 298 -11.83 21.66 12.69
CA ASP A 298 -12.88 22.68 12.57
C ASP A 298 -12.66 23.85 13.54
N GLY A 299 -11.82 23.67 14.57
CA GLY A 299 -11.55 24.71 15.55
C GLY A 299 -10.64 24.25 16.67
N THR A 300 -10.46 25.11 17.68
CA THR A 300 -9.68 24.81 18.86
C THR A 300 -10.43 25.15 20.14
N GLN A 301 -10.10 24.46 21.22
CA GLN A 301 -10.55 24.77 22.57
C GLN A 301 -9.39 24.81 23.55
N GLU A 302 -9.46 25.71 24.53
CA GLU A 302 -8.48 25.74 25.61
C GLU A 302 -8.83 24.72 26.69
N GLU A 303 -7.89 23.84 27.00
CA GLU A 303 -7.98 22.90 28.12
C GLU A 303 -6.90 23.19 29.16
N ARG A 304 -7.18 22.88 30.43
CA ARG A 304 -6.17 23.00 31.49
C ARG A 304 -5.16 21.86 31.35
N SER A 305 -3.89 22.20 31.11
CA SER A 305 -2.78 21.26 31.23
C SER A 305 -2.06 21.56 32.55
N GLY A 306 -2.09 20.62 33.50
CA GLY A 306 -1.53 20.81 34.84
C GLY A 306 -2.24 21.88 35.69
N TRP A 307 -1.55 22.38 36.72
CA TRP A 307 -2.13 23.29 37.72
C TRP A 307 -2.20 24.76 37.30
N PHE A 308 -1.36 25.20 36.35
CA PHE A 308 -1.17 26.62 36.02
C PHE A 308 -1.11 26.93 34.52
N SER A 309 -1.20 25.93 33.64
CA SER A 309 -1.11 26.11 32.19
C SER A 309 -2.41 25.74 31.49
N LYS A 310 -2.58 26.32 30.31
CA LYS A 310 -3.61 25.94 29.35
C LYS A 310 -2.94 25.55 28.05
N VAL A 311 -3.54 24.60 27.36
CA VAL A 311 -3.09 24.10 26.06
C VAL A 311 -4.28 24.13 25.11
N GLU A 312 -4.01 24.49 23.86
CA GLU A 312 -5.01 24.40 22.80
C GLU A 312 -5.17 22.93 22.38
N ARG A 313 -6.42 22.49 22.25
CA ARG A 313 -6.78 21.19 21.70
C ARG A 313 -7.66 21.37 20.49
N GLU A 314 -7.48 20.52 19.50
CA GLU A 314 -8.20 20.55 18.24
C GLU A 314 -9.61 19.95 18.38
N ILE A 315 -10.57 20.62 17.77
CA ILE A 315 -11.93 20.13 17.57
C ILE A 315 -12.01 19.69 16.10
N PHE A 316 -12.32 18.42 15.87
CA PHE A 316 -12.39 17.86 14.52
C PHE A 316 -13.82 17.85 13.98
N ALA A 317 -13.97 18.15 12.69
CA ALA A 317 -15.22 17.98 11.97
C ALA A 317 -15.55 16.49 11.80
N LEU A 318 -16.78 16.09 12.06
CA LEU A 318 -17.27 14.72 11.86
C LEU A 318 -18.48 14.73 10.95
N ASP A 319 -18.62 13.70 10.11
CA ASP A 319 -19.79 13.53 9.25
C ASP A 319 -21.05 13.28 10.09
N PRO A 320 -22.02 14.22 10.15
CA PRO A 320 -23.22 14.08 10.95
C PRO A 320 -24.20 13.05 10.37
N PHE A 321 -23.98 12.57 9.13
CA PHE A 321 -24.82 11.57 8.48
C PHE A 321 -24.23 10.16 8.51
N SER A 322 -23.10 9.97 9.21
CA SER A 322 -22.46 8.65 9.40
C SER A 322 -23.20 7.72 10.39
N ASP A 323 -24.50 7.94 10.61
CA ASP A 323 -25.41 7.25 11.55
C ASP A 323 -25.74 5.77 11.20
N GLY A 324 -24.72 5.00 10.79
CA GLY A 324 -24.69 3.54 10.82
C GLY A 324 -23.89 3.02 12.01
N ALA A 325 -23.91 1.71 12.27
CA ALA A 325 -23.26 1.08 13.43
C ALA A 325 -21.73 1.35 13.48
N GLY A 326 -21.35 2.45 14.13
CA GLY A 326 -19.98 2.93 14.29
C GLY A 326 -19.78 4.28 13.59
N HIS A 327 -19.53 5.34 14.36
CA HIS A 327 -19.05 6.60 13.80
C HIS A 327 -17.77 6.29 13.00
N SER A 328 -17.69 6.74 11.73
CA SER A 328 -16.49 6.54 10.90
C SER A 328 -15.23 7.14 11.53
N GLY A 329 -15.43 8.13 12.42
CA GLY A 329 -14.35 8.91 13.01
C GLY A 329 -13.56 9.69 11.96
N ALA A 330 -14.22 10.06 10.86
CA ALA A 330 -13.70 10.83 9.76
C ALA A 330 -14.69 11.95 9.42
N THR A 331 -14.19 13.08 8.92
CA THR A 331 -14.98 14.16 8.31
C THR A 331 -15.65 13.68 7.03
N ARG A 332 -14.95 12.85 6.24
CA ARG A 332 -15.46 12.31 4.99
C ARG A 332 -14.85 10.95 4.68
N THR A 333 -15.62 10.10 4.00
CA THR A 333 -15.10 8.87 3.39
C THR A 333 -15.47 8.82 1.92
N LEU A 334 -14.46 8.69 1.06
CA LEU A 334 -14.57 8.55 -0.38
C LEU A 334 -14.20 7.12 -0.78
N ARG A 335 -15.09 6.48 -1.52
CA ARG A 335 -14.85 5.15 -2.10
C ARG A 335 -14.72 5.29 -3.59
N SER A 336 -13.64 4.72 -4.11
CA SER A 336 -13.32 4.74 -5.52
C SER A 336 -13.07 3.32 -6.01
N ILE A 337 -13.41 3.07 -7.26
CA ILE A 337 -13.06 1.83 -7.96
C ILE A 337 -12.27 2.18 -9.21
N ILE A 338 -11.14 1.50 -9.35
CA ILE A 338 -10.21 1.65 -10.46
C ILE A 338 -10.31 0.39 -11.29
N LEU A 339 -10.67 0.51 -12.55
CA LEU A 339 -10.93 -0.64 -13.40
C LEU A 339 -10.65 -0.34 -14.88
N PRO A 340 -10.33 -1.34 -15.70
CA PRO A 340 -10.18 -1.14 -17.14
C PRO A 340 -11.50 -0.74 -17.81
N GLN A 341 -11.39 -0.21 -19.03
CA GLN A 341 -12.52 0.23 -19.83
C GLN A 341 -13.60 -0.85 -20.03
N ARG A 342 -13.21 -2.11 -20.25
CA ARG A 342 -14.14 -3.19 -20.56
C ARG A 342 -14.98 -3.63 -19.34
N PRO A 343 -14.40 -3.89 -18.14
CA PRO A 343 -15.18 -4.03 -16.91
C PRO A 343 -16.08 -2.83 -16.60
N PHE A 344 -15.63 -1.61 -16.88
CA PHE A 344 -16.48 -0.43 -16.70
C PHE A 344 -17.71 -0.43 -17.60
N GLN A 345 -17.59 -0.83 -18.87
CA GLN A 345 -18.74 -0.94 -19.78
C GLN A 345 -19.81 -1.88 -19.23
N VAL A 346 -19.39 -3.06 -18.75
CA VAL A 346 -20.30 -4.03 -18.13
C VAL A 346 -20.91 -3.48 -16.82
N LEU A 347 -20.12 -2.81 -15.98
CA LEU A 347 -20.62 -2.14 -14.77
C LEU A 347 -21.70 -1.09 -15.11
N ALA A 348 -21.48 -0.30 -16.15
CA ALA A 348 -22.41 0.73 -16.59
C ALA A 348 -23.71 0.13 -17.17
N GLU A 349 -23.62 -0.99 -17.88
CA GLU A 349 -24.78 -1.72 -18.42
C GLU A 349 -25.61 -2.40 -17.34
N LEU A 350 -24.95 -3.08 -16.39
CA LEU A 350 -25.64 -3.80 -15.31
C LEU A 350 -26.17 -2.87 -14.22
N ALA A 351 -25.50 -1.73 -14.00
CA ALA A 351 -25.84 -0.72 -12.98
C ALA A 351 -26.26 -1.30 -11.61
N PRO A 352 -25.45 -2.20 -10.99
CA PRO A 352 -25.82 -2.83 -9.73
C PRO A 352 -25.92 -1.82 -8.58
N SER A 353 -26.82 -2.10 -7.63
CA SER A 353 -26.96 -1.32 -6.40
C SER A 353 -25.64 -1.27 -5.62
N GLY A 354 -25.35 -0.12 -5.00
CA GLY A 354 -24.14 0.08 -4.19
C GLY A 354 -22.95 0.71 -4.92
N PHE A 355 -23.05 0.89 -6.24
CA PHE A 355 -22.01 1.56 -7.04
C PHE A 355 -22.34 3.00 -7.42
N ALA A 356 -23.53 3.51 -7.07
CA ALA A 356 -23.94 4.87 -7.43
C ALA A 356 -22.97 5.92 -6.86
N ASP A 357 -22.69 5.85 -5.56
CA ASP A 357 -21.87 6.82 -4.83
C ASP A 357 -20.35 6.53 -4.83
N VAL A 358 -19.92 5.51 -5.58
CA VAL A 358 -18.51 5.13 -5.72
C VAL A 358 -17.90 5.90 -6.89
N GLN A 359 -16.77 6.59 -6.73
CA GLN A 359 -16.09 7.25 -7.86
C GLN A 359 -15.46 6.21 -8.79
N LYS A 360 -15.50 6.43 -10.11
CA LYS A 360 -14.93 5.47 -11.06
C LYS A 360 -13.72 6.07 -11.76
N PHE A 361 -12.59 5.38 -11.67
CA PHE A 361 -11.41 5.67 -12.46
C PHE A 361 -11.23 4.59 -13.51
N VAL A 362 -11.53 4.96 -14.76
CA VAL A 362 -11.49 4.04 -15.89
C VAL A 362 -10.16 4.14 -16.59
N VAL A 363 -9.44 3.03 -16.66
CA VAL A 363 -8.14 2.95 -17.31
C VAL A 363 -8.29 2.45 -18.74
N SER A 364 -7.85 3.25 -19.71
CA SER A 364 -7.83 2.86 -21.12
C SER A 364 -6.68 1.87 -21.42
N PRO A 365 -6.71 1.17 -22.57
CA PRO A 365 -5.57 0.35 -23.02
C PRO A 365 -4.28 1.15 -23.26
N SER A 366 -4.38 2.45 -23.58
CA SER A 366 -3.22 3.36 -23.67
C SER A 366 -2.74 3.85 -22.29
N GLY A 367 -3.43 3.44 -21.22
CA GLY A 367 -3.19 3.80 -19.83
C GLY A 367 -3.60 5.24 -19.48
N GLN A 368 -4.46 5.87 -20.28
CA GLN A 368 -5.11 7.12 -19.89
C GLN A 368 -6.17 6.81 -18.81
N VAL A 369 -6.30 7.71 -17.84
CA VAL A 369 -7.28 7.57 -16.76
C VAL A 369 -8.40 8.58 -16.98
N LEU A 370 -9.63 8.10 -17.03
CA LEU A 370 -10.84 8.92 -17.04
C LEU A 370 -11.50 8.81 -15.66
N HIS A 371 -11.81 9.96 -15.06
CA HIS A 371 -12.57 10.05 -13.82
C HIS A 371 -14.04 10.31 -14.17
N LEU A 372 -14.94 9.42 -13.71
CA LEU A 372 -16.37 9.39 -14.05
C LEU A 372 -17.27 9.31 -12.81
#